data_AF-A0ABD1AQ26-F1
#
_entry.id   AF-A0ABD1AQ26-F1
#
_cell.length_a   1.000
_cell.length_b   1.000
_cell.length_c   1.000
_cell.angle_alpha   90.00
_cell.angle_beta   90.00
_cell.angle_gamma   90.00
#
_symmetry.space_group_name_H-M   'P 1'
#
loop_
_entity.id
_entity.type
_entity.pdbx_description
1 polymer ?
#
loop_
_entity_poly.entity_id
_entity_poly.type
_entity_poly.pdbx_seq_one_letter_code
_entity_poly.pdbx_strand_id
1 'polypeptide(L)'
;MFVGFSGSTGSVKSDQYILGWSFKNGGKAESLDISQISDPPPSSPPPSEGKNSSLNLILGATISTVAFLIIFLGGIVYLYKKRKYAEVLEQWEKEYNPQRYSFRTLYKATKGFRENHLLGA
;
A
#
# COMPACT_ATOMS: atom_id res chain seq x y z
N MET A 1 -11.53 -43.16 28.89
CA MET A 1 -11.81 -41.78 29.34
C MET A 1 -10.55 -40.96 29.09
N PHE A 2 -10.64 -39.77 28.50
CA PHE A 2 -9.49 -38.92 28.21
C PHE A 2 -9.52 -37.69 29.11
N VAL A 3 -8.36 -37.28 29.63
CA VAL A 3 -8.21 -36.16 30.56
C VAL A 3 -6.88 -35.49 30.27
N GLY A 4 -6.92 -34.17 30.12
CA GLY A 4 -5.76 -33.36 29.77
C GLY A 4 -6.16 -31.94 29.46
N PHE A 5 -5.19 -31.18 28.96
CA PHE A 5 -5.34 -29.76 28.67
C PHE A 5 -5.33 -29.51 27.16
N SER A 6 -6.09 -28.51 26.71
CA SER A 6 -6.08 -28.05 25.34
C SER A 6 -5.89 -26.54 25.32
N GLY A 7 -5.06 -26.07 24.41
CA GLY A 7 -4.72 -24.66 24.24
C GLY A 7 -4.94 -24.20 22.81
N SER A 8 -5.34 -22.94 22.65
CA SER A 8 -5.46 -22.29 21.34
C SER A 8 -5.02 -20.84 21.44
N THR A 9 -4.18 -20.41 20.50
CA THR A 9 -3.78 -19.03 20.29
C THR A 9 -4.48 -18.52 19.03
N GLY A 10 -5.29 -17.46 19.19
CA GLY A 10 -6.01 -16.82 18.09
C GLY A 10 -5.16 -15.76 17.38
N SER A 11 -5.75 -14.61 17.07
CA SER A 11 -5.06 -13.49 16.39
C SER A 11 -4.04 -12.74 17.24
N VAL A 12 -3.97 -13.02 18.56
CA VAL A 12 -3.07 -12.37 19.51
C VAL A 12 -2.22 -13.43 20.19
N LYS A 13 -0.95 -13.10 20.47
CA LYS A 13 -0.06 -13.96 21.25
C LYS A 13 -0.59 -14.07 22.69
N SER A 14 -0.84 -15.29 23.14
CA SER A 14 -1.17 -15.61 24.52
C SER A 14 -0.29 -16.74 25.00
N ASP A 15 0.34 -16.58 26.15
CA ASP A 15 1.10 -17.64 26.77
C ASP A 15 0.18 -18.49 27.65
N GLN A 16 0.27 -19.81 27.53
CA GLN A 16 -0.59 -20.75 28.25
C GLN A 16 0.29 -21.71 29.04
N TYR A 17 0.26 -21.60 30.37
CA TYR A 17 1.11 -22.37 31.28
C TYR A 17 0.28 -23.26 32.18
N ILE A 18 0.70 -24.51 32.33
CA ILE A 18 0.20 -25.44 33.33
C ILE A 18 1.29 -25.57 34.39
N LEU A 19 1.14 -24.88 35.51
CA LEU A 19 2.17 -24.80 36.56
C LEU A 19 2.17 -26.02 37.49
N GLY A 20 1.06 -26.75 37.55
CA GLY A 20 0.98 -27.99 38.29
C GLY A 20 -0.33 -28.73 38.05
N TRP A 21 -0.28 -30.06 38.14
CA TRP A 21 -1.45 -30.91 37.93
C TRP A 21 -1.28 -32.23 38.70
N SER A 22 -2.33 -32.65 39.42
CA SER A 22 -2.42 -33.96 40.07
C SER A 22 -3.74 -34.60 39.66
N PHE A 23 -3.69 -35.83 39.13
CA PHE A 23 -4.86 -36.56 38.69
C PHE A 23 -4.78 -38.03 39.11
N LYS A 24 -5.88 -38.56 39.64
CA LYS A 24 -6.01 -39.99 39.97
C LYS A 24 -7.40 -40.48 39.57
N ASN A 25 -7.46 -41.58 38.84
CA ASN A 25 -8.71 -42.26 38.52
C ASN A 25 -8.99 -43.34 39.58
N GLY A 26 -9.74 -42.98 40.61
CA GLY A 26 -10.11 -43.86 41.73
C GLY A 26 -9.26 -43.67 42.99
N GLY A 27 -9.92 -43.45 44.12
CA GLY A 27 -9.29 -43.13 45.41
C GLY A 27 -8.83 -41.66 45.50
N LYS A 28 -8.13 -41.31 46.59
CA LYS A 28 -7.65 -39.94 46.83
C LYS A 28 -6.41 -39.63 45.99
N ALA A 29 -6.44 -38.55 45.22
CA ALA A 29 -5.30 -38.02 44.49
C ALA A 29 -4.25 -37.43 45.45
N GLU A 30 -2.98 -37.45 45.05
CA GLU A 30 -1.88 -36.89 45.84
C GLU A 30 -2.01 -35.37 45.91
N SER A 31 -1.76 -34.79 47.10
CA SER A 31 -1.80 -33.35 47.30
C SER A 31 -0.63 -32.71 46.57
N LEU A 32 -0.94 -31.83 45.63
CA LEU A 32 0.07 -31.02 44.93
C LEU A 32 0.66 -30.02 45.94
N ASP A 33 1.98 -30.12 46.17
CA ASP A 33 2.69 -29.18 47.04
C ASP A 33 2.88 -27.84 46.30
N ILE A 34 2.06 -26.86 46.67
CA ILE A 34 2.06 -25.53 46.07
C ILE A 34 3.39 -24.81 46.28
N SER A 35 4.12 -25.14 47.35
CA SER A 35 5.40 -24.52 47.67
C SER A 35 6.55 -24.92 46.72
N GLN A 36 6.38 -26.03 45.99
CA GLN A 36 7.33 -26.49 44.98
C GLN A 36 6.99 -26.01 43.57
N ILE A 37 5.83 -25.37 43.37
CA ILE A 37 5.43 -24.84 42.09
C ILE A 37 6.18 -23.52 41.87
N SER A 38 7.04 -23.50 40.84
CA SER A 38 7.72 -22.28 40.43
C SER A 38 6.72 -21.28 39.83
N ASP A 39 6.95 -20.01 40.11
CA ASP A 39 6.15 -18.93 39.52
C ASP A 39 6.26 -18.93 37.99
N PRO A 40 5.18 -18.57 37.27
CA PRO A 40 5.24 -18.44 35.82
C PRO A 40 6.29 -17.38 35.45
N PRO A 41 6.93 -17.50 34.27
CA PRO A 41 7.82 -16.44 33.80
C PRO A 41 7.05 -15.11 33.78
N PRO A 42 7.70 -13.99 34.16
CA PRO A 42 7.06 -12.69 34.13
C PRO A 42 6.50 -12.48 32.73
N SER A 43 5.21 -12.14 32.66
CA SER A 43 4.52 -11.85 31.40
C SER A 43 5.39 -10.91 30.60
N SER A 44 5.78 -11.31 29.38
CA SER A 44 6.52 -10.41 28.49
C SER A 44 5.77 -9.08 28.47
N PRO A 45 6.45 -7.93 28.65
CA PRO A 45 5.76 -6.65 28.61
C PRO A 45 4.86 -6.64 27.38
N PRO A 46 3.61 -6.15 27.49
CA PRO A 46 2.73 -6.04 26.32
C PRO A 46 3.58 -5.41 25.23
N PRO A 47 3.58 -5.95 23.99
CA PRO A 47 4.42 -5.42 22.93
C PRO A 47 4.24 -3.91 23.00
N SER A 48 5.32 -3.21 23.37
CA SER A 48 5.27 -1.76 23.50
C SER A 48 4.61 -1.28 22.23
N GLU A 49 3.63 -0.40 22.35
CA GLU A 49 2.82 0.07 21.22
C GLU A 49 3.73 0.77 20.20
N GLY A 50 4.52 0.01 19.44
CA GLY A 50 5.29 0.41 18.28
C GLY A 50 4.39 0.57 17.07
N LYS A 51 3.08 0.79 17.31
CA LYS A 51 2.05 1.00 16.32
C LYS A 51 2.36 2.24 15.48
N ASN A 52 3.08 3.20 16.05
CA ASN A 52 3.63 4.38 15.38
C ASN A 52 4.66 4.03 14.27
N SER A 53 5.52 3.03 14.43
CA SER A 53 6.49 2.67 13.38
C SER A 53 5.79 2.05 12.17
N SER A 54 4.89 1.09 12.39
CA SER A 54 4.12 0.48 11.30
C SER A 54 3.18 1.47 10.62
N LEU A 55 2.54 2.38 11.36
CA LEU A 55 1.68 3.39 10.77
C LEU A 55 2.46 4.40 9.94
N ASN A 56 3.64 4.85 10.39
CA ASN A 56 4.50 5.74 9.61
C ASN A 56 5.00 5.07 8.33
N LEU A 57 5.35 3.78 8.38
CA LEU A 57 5.73 3.00 7.21
C LEU A 57 4.56 2.82 6.23
N ILE A 58 3.37 2.49 6.72
CA ILE A 58 2.16 2.34 5.89
C ILE A 58 1.79 3.68 5.24
N LEU A 59 1.83 4.78 6.01
CA LEU A 59 1.53 6.11 5.52
C LEU A 59 2.55 6.57 4.48
N GLY A 60 3.84 6.37 4.75
CA GLY A 60 4.92 6.67 3.80
C GLY A 60 4.81 5.86 2.50
N ALA A 61 4.52 4.56 2.61
CA ALA A 61 4.31 3.69 1.45
C ALA A 61 3.12 4.17 0.61
N THR A 62 1.99 4.49 1.25
CA THR A 62 0.78 4.93 0.56
C THR A 62 1.00 6.25 -0.19
N ILE A 63 1.62 7.25 0.45
CA ILE A 63 1.90 8.55 -0.18
C ILE A 63 2.85 8.36 -1.37
N SER A 64 3.90 7.55 -1.20
CA SER A 64 4.84 7.25 -2.27
C SER A 64 4.13 6.63 -3.47
N THR A 65 3.32 5.59 -3.27
CA THR A 65 2.57 4.93 -4.34
C THR A 65 1.64 5.90 -5.09
N VAL A 66 0.90 6.74 -4.38
CA VAL A 66 0.01 7.73 -5.00
C VAL A 66 0.80 8.75 -5.83
N ALA A 67 1.92 9.27 -5.31
CA ALA A 67 2.76 10.21 -6.05
C ALA A 67 3.34 9.58 -7.32
N PHE A 68 3.81 8.33 -7.25
CA PHE A 68 4.29 7.59 -8.40
C PHE A 68 3.22 7.42 -9.48
N LEU A 69 1.98 7.08 -9.09
CA LEU A 69 0.87 6.93 -10.04
C LEU A 69 0.54 8.25 -10.74
N ILE A 70 0.51 9.37 -10.03
CA ILE A 70 0.25 10.70 -10.61
C ILE A 70 1.34 11.07 -11.62
N ILE A 71 2.62 10.88 -11.26
CA ILE A 71 3.75 11.17 -12.15
C ILE A 71 3.71 10.26 -13.38
N PHE A 72 3.42 8.98 -13.20
CA PHE A 72 3.34 8.00 -14.28
C PHE A 72 2.22 8.32 -15.27
N LEU A 73 0.99 8.53 -14.79
CA LEU A 73 -0.14 8.93 -15.64
C LEU A 73 0.12 10.28 -16.32
N GLY A 74 0.64 11.26 -15.57
CA GLY A 74 1.02 12.57 -16.10
C GLY A 74 2.07 12.46 -17.21
N GLY A 75 3.08 11.61 -17.02
CA GLY A 75 4.11 11.30 -18.01
C GLY A 75 3.55 10.69 -19.29
N ILE A 76 2.66 9.70 -19.17
CA ILE A 76 1.97 9.09 -20.34
C ILE A 76 1.17 10.15 -21.10
N VAL A 77 0.36 10.95 -20.41
CA VAL A 77 -0.44 12.02 -21.03
C VAL A 77 0.45 13.06 -21.70
N TYR A 78 1.56 13.44 -21.06
CA TYR A 78 2.53 14.37 -21.61
C TYR A 78 3.18 13.82 -22.88
N LEU A 79 3.64 12.57 -22.87
CA LEU A 79 4.24 11.92 -24.03
C LEU A 79 3.24 11.77 -25.18
N TYR A 80 2.00 11.37 -24.88
CA TYR A 80 0.93 11.30 -25.88
C TYR A 80 0.68 12.67 -26.51
N LYS A 81 0.58 13.73 -25.69
CA LYS A 81 0.40 15.10 -26.15
C LYS A 81 1.58 15.57 -27.01
N LYS A 82 2.81 15.28 -26.59
CA LYS A 82 4.02 15.63 -27.33
C LYS A 82 4.07 14.94 -28.69
N ARG A 83 3.69 13.66 -28.77
CA ARG A 83 3.59 12.92 -30.04
C ARG A 83 2.46 13.42 -30.93
N LYS A 84 1.28 13.68 -30.38
CA LYS A 84 0.11 14.15 -31.15
C LYS A 84 0.32 15.51 -31.79
N TYR A 85 1.09 16.39 -31.15
CA TYR A 85 1.41 17.73 -31.66
C TYR A 85 2.88 17.85 -32.10
N ALA A 86 3.52 16.73 -32.46
CA ALA A 86 4.87 16.77 -33.01
C ALA A 86 4.81 17.38 -34.42
N GLU A 87 5.22 18.63 -34.53
CA GLU A 87 5.31 19.35 -35.81
C GLU A 87 6.74 19.18 -36.35
N VAL A 88 6.86 18.72 -37.59
CA VAL A 88 8.13 18.68 -38.32
C VAL A 88 8.31 20.04 -38.97
N LEU A 89 9.34 20.78 -38.55
CA LEU A 89 9.73 22.03 -39.20
C LEU A 89 10.54 21.70 -40.46
N GLU A 90 10.02 22.10 -41.61
CA GLU A 90 10.70 21.90 -42.88
C GLU A 90 11.87 22.89 -43.00
N GLN A 91 12.93 22.52 -43.75
CA GLN A 91 14.15 23.32 -43.80
C GLN A 91 13.91 24.74 -44.35
N TRP A 92 12.97 24.89 -45.29
CA TRP A 92 12.61 26.19 -45.84
C TRP A 92 11.92 27.12 -44.81
N GLU A 93 11.23 26.57 -43.80
CA GLU A 93 10.61 27.33 -42.71
C GLU A 93 11.66 27.88 -41.71
N LYS A 94 12.89 27.37 -41.74
CA LYS A 94 14.01 27.91 -40.95
C LYS A 94 14.67 29.11 -41.62
N GLU A 95 14.62 29.15 -42.96
CA GLU A 95 15.24 30.18 -43.78
C GLU A 95 14.34 31.42 -43.91
N TYR A 96 13.02 31.24 -43.90
CA TYR A 96 12.02 32.30 -44.02
C TYR A 96 11.16 32.44 -42.76
N ASN A 97 10.99 33.69 -42.29
CA ASN A 97 10.25 34.06 -41.06
C ASN A 97 8.84 33.41 -41.02
N PRO A 98 8.45 32.70 -39.95
CA PRO A 98 7.25 31.87 -39.98
C PRO A 98 5.97 32.71 -39.90
N GLN A 99 5.27 32.85 -41.02
CA GLN A 99 3.89 33.36 -41.05
C GLN A 99 2.83 32.28 -40.71
N ARG A 100 3.26 31.12 -40.20
CA ARG A 100 2.39 29.95 -39.97
C ARG A 100 1.96 29.82 -38.51
N TYR A 101 0.68 29.54 -38.30
CA TYR A 101 0.16 29.12 -37.00
C TYR A 101 0.48 27.63 -36.74
N SER A 102 0.95 27.31 -35.53
CA SER A 102 1.21 25.92 -35.13
C SER A 102 -0.06 25.07 -35.19
N PHE A 103 0.08 23.81 -35.61
CA PHE A 103 -1.02 22.84 -35.64
C PHE A 103 -1.69 22.72 -34.27
N ARG A 104 -0.93 22.77 -33.17
CA ARG A 104 -1.49 22.80 -31.81
C ARG A 104 -2.46 23.96 -31.59
N THR A 105 -2.15 25.14 -32.12
CA THR A 105 -2.99 26.34 -31.98
C THR A 105 -4.25 26.21 -32.84
N LEU A 106 -4.10 25.79 -34.10
CA LEU A 106 -5.22 25.58 -35.01
C LEU A 106 -6.16 24.47 -34.51
N TYR A 107 -5.62 23.35 -34.04
CA TYR A 107 -6.39 22.24 -33.47
C TYR A 107 -7.20 22.69 -32.25
N LYS A 108 -6.63 23.54 -31.40
CA LYS A 108 -7.33 24.07 -30.22
C LYS A 108 -8.42 25.07 -30.62
N ALA A 109 -8.13 25.97 -31.56
CA ALA A 109 -9.07 26.96 -32.04
C ALA A 109 -10.30 26.33 -32.73
N THR A 110 -10.09 25.26 -33.49
CA THR A 110 -11.15 24.56 -34.24
C THR A 110 -11.84 23.44 -33.45
N LYS A 111 -11.48 23.26 -32.16
CA LYS A 111 -11.92 22.13 -31.32
C LYS A 111 -11.72 20.77 -31.98
N GLY A 112 -10.61 20.60 -32.71
CA GLY A 112 -10.28 19.40 -33.46
C GLY A 112 -10.94 19.34 -34.84
N PHE A 113 -11.07 20.47 -35.53
CA PHE A 113 -11.63 20.57 -36.88
C PHE A 113 -13.04 19.98 -36.98
N ARG A 114 -13.92 20.37 -36.06
CA ARG A 114 -15.35 20.01 -36.15
C ARG A 114 -15.96 20.63 -37.39
N GLU A 115 -16.99 20.00 -37.96
CA GLU A 115 -17.65 20.44 -39.20
C GLU A 115 -18.04 21.93 -39.21
N ASN A 116 -18.43 22.46 -38.04
CA ASN A 116 -18.80 23.86 -37.85
C ASN A 116 -17.64 24.83 -37.59
N HIS A 117 -16.39 24.36 -37.55
CA HIS A 117 -15.17 25.14 -37.30
C HIS A 117 -14.05 24.77 -38.28
N LEU A 118 -14.40 24.37 -39.50
CA LEU A 118 -13.46 24.10 -40.58
C LEU A 118 -12.84 25.42 -41.09
N LEU A 119 -11.55 25.38 -41.40
CA LEU A 119 -10.84 26.54 -41.95
C LEU A 119 -11.01 26.51 -43.47
N GLY A 120 -11.52 27.61 -44.05
CA GLY A 120 -11.66 27.76 -45.50
C GLY A 120 -12.84 26.98 -46.12
N ALA A 121 -13.85 26.62 -45.32
CA ALA A 121 -15.12 26.06 -45.80
C ALA A 121 -16.07 27.16 -46.30
#